data_AF-A0A3B1A4Q8-F1
#
_entry.id   AF-A0A3B1A4Q8-F1
#
_cell.length_a   1.000
_cell.length_b   1.000
_cell.length_c   1.000
_cell.angle_alpha   90.00
_cell.angle_beta   90.00
_cell.angle_gamma   90.00
#
_symmetry.space_group_name_H-M   'P 1'
#
loop_
_entity.id
_entity.type
_entity.pdbx_description
1 polymer ?
#
loop_
_entity_poly.entity_id
_entity_poly.type
_entity_poly.pdbx_seq_one_letter_code
_entity_poly.pdbx_strand_id
1 'polypeptide(L)'
;MEYKVYLTQDAYSDLSDLYNYILEVDSEENADYVLSKIESTFSRLAELPERGHYPRELKELGIKDYREVLFKPYRIIYRVIKKHIYIYCIADARRDLNDLLSKRLL
;
A
#
# COMPACT_ATOMS: atom_id res chain seq x y z
N MET A 1 0.58 16.55 16.27
CA MET A 1 1.91 16.41 15.64
C MET A 1 1.78 15.35 14.58
N GLU A 2 2.09 15.68 13.34
CA GLU A 2 1.86 14.81 12.18
C GLU A 2 3.08 13.89 11.96
N TYR A 3 2.84 12.61 11.69
CA TYR A 3 3.86 11.66 11.30
C TYR A 3 4.26 11.92 9.83
N LYS A 4 5.51 11.68 9.46
CA LYS A 4 5.91 11.77 8.04
C LYS A 4 5.82 10.42 7.37
N VAL A 5 5.19 10.38 6.20
CA VAL A 5 5.06 9.16 5.38
C VAL A 5 6.17 9.13 4.35
N TYR A 6 6.83 7.98 4.23
CA TYR A 6 7.88 7.68 3.26
C TYR A 6 7.49 6.42 2.50
N LEU A 7 7.66 6.45 1.18
CA LEU A 7 7.58 5.25 0.36
C LEU A 7 8.99 4.67 0.24
N THR A 8 9.09 3.36 0.42
CA THR A 8 10.25 2.61 -0.07
C THR A 8 10.26 2.62 -1.59
N GLN A 9 11.40 2.31 -2.20
CA GLN A 9 11.50 2.20 -3.66
C GLN A 9 10.50 1.19 -4.21
N ASP A 10 10.36 0.03 -3.55
CA ASP A 10 9.40 -1.01 -3.93
C ASP A 10 7.95 -0.51 -3.84
N ALA A 11 7.59 0.20 -2.77
CA ALA A 11 6.24 0.78 -2.65
C ALA A 11 5.96 1.86 -3.70
N TYR A 12 6.97 2.61 -4.13
CA TYR A 12 6.81 3.58 -5.21
C TYR A 12 6.58 2.87 -6.55
N SER A 13 7.36 1.84 -6.85
CA SER A 13 7.17 0.98 -8.04
C SER A 13 5.80 0.31 -8.02
N ASP A 14 5.38 -0.24 -6.88
CA ASP A 14 4.04 -0.83 -6.69
C ASP A 14 2.91 0.15 -7.05
N LEU A 15 3.04 1.42 -6.61
CA LEU A 15 2.05 2.46 -6.91
C LEU A 15 2.03 2.81 -8.40
N SER A 16 3.19 2.93 -9.02
CA SER A 16 3.31 3.20 -10.47
C SER A 16 2.73 2.05 -11.30
N ASP A 17 3.03 0.81 -10.93
CA ASP A 17 2.54 -0.38 -11.62
C ASP A 17 1.02 -0.53 -11.48
N LEU A 18 0.49 -0.20 -10.29
CA LEU A 18 -0.94 -0.17 -10.06
C LEU A 18 -1.64 0.88 -10.94
N TYR A 19 -1.09 2.09 -11.00
CA TYR A 19 -1.64 3.18 -11.82
C TYR A 19 -1.65 2.79 -13.30
N ASN A 20 -0.50 2.38 -13.83
CA ASN A 20 -0.35 1.97 -15.24
C ASN A 20 -1.29 0.81 -15.59
N TYR A 21 -1.44 -0.16 -14.68
CA TYR A 21 -2.36 -1.27 -14.89
C TYR A 21 -3.81 -0.78 -15.04
N ILE A 22 -4.30 0.05 -14.12
CA ILE A 22 -5.68 0.56 -14.19
C ILE A 22 -5.88 1.40 -15.46
N LEU A 23 -4.89 2.20 -15.83
CA LEU A 23 -4.90 2.98 -17.06
C LEU A 23 -5.02 2.08 -18.30
N GLU A 24 -4.35 0.94 -18.32
CA GLU A 24 -4.38 -0.02 -19.44
C GLU A 24 -5.69 -0.82 -19.51
N VAL A 25 -6.25 -1.27 -18.37
CA VAL A 25 -7.38 -2.21 -18.36
C VAL A 25 -8.74 -1.56 -18.14
N ASP A 26 -8.78 -0.30 -17.70
CA ASP A 26 -10.00 0.40 -17.33
C ASP A 26 -10.00 1.81 -17.96
N SER A 27 -9.58 2.83 -17.22
CA SER A 27 -9.64 4.22 -17.66
C SER A 27 -8.70 5.12 -16.85
N GLU A 28 -8.27 6.23 -17.45
CA GLU A 28 -7.47 7.27 -16.80
C GLU A 28 -8.19 7.84 -15.56
N GLU A 29 -9.49 8.12 -15.67
CA GLU A 29 -10.30 8.63 -14.55
C GLU A 29 -10.27 7.68 -13.34
N ASN A 30 -10.35 6.36 -13.57
CA ASN A 30 -10.27 5.37 -12.50
C ASN A 30 -8.85 5.23 -11.94
N ALA A 31 -7.81 5.37 -12.77
CA ALA A 31 -6.42 5.36 -12.33
C ALA A 31 -6.13 6.55 -11.39
N ASP A 32 -6.53 7.75 -11.80
CA ASP A 32 -6.41 8.98 -11.01
C ASP A 32 -7.23 8.91 -9.71
N TYR A 33 -8.45 8.39 -9.79
CA TYR A 33 -9.29 8.18 -8.61
C TYR A 33 -8.60 7.27 -7.58
N VAL A 34 -8.04 6.14 -8.01
CA VAL A 34 -7.36 5.20 -7.11
C VAL A 34 -6.11 5.83 -6.51
N LEU A 35 -5.29 6.51 -7.31
CA LEU A 35 -4.11 7.23 -6.84
C LEU A 35 -4.47 8.25 -5.76
N SER A 36 -5.45 9.11 -6.03
CA SER A 36 -5.93 10.12 -5.08
C SER A 36 -6.42 9.51 -3.76
N LYS A 37 -7.07 8.34 -3.81
CA LYS A 37 -7.55 7.65 -2.60
C LYS A 37 -6.42 7.01 -1.81
N ILE A 38 -5.38 6.51 -2.47
CA ILE A 38 -4.17 6.01 -1.80
C ILE A 38 -3.43 7.18 -1.14
N GLU A 39 -3.25 8.30 -1.82
CA GLU A 39 -2.64 9.52 -1.25
C GLU A 39 -3.44 10.04 -0.04
N SER A 40 -4.77 10.10 -0.14
CA SER A 40 -5.63 10.45 0.99
C SER A 40 -5.51 9.46 2.16
N THR A 41 -5.17 8.20 1.88
CA THR A 41 -4.89 7.21 2.92
C THR A 41 -3.57 7.50 3.62
N PHE A 42 -2.54 7.98 2.90
CA PHE A 42 -1.28 8.43 3.50
C PHE A 42 -1.49 9.63 4.41
N SER A 43 -2.26 10.65 4.01
CA SER A 43 -2.58 11.79 4.87
C SER A 43 -3.27 11.34 6.17
N ARG A 44 -4.24 10.42 6.08
CA ARG A 44 -4.90 9.86 7.27
C ARG A 44 -3.96 9.04 8.15
N LEU A 45 -3.01 8.32 7.55
CA LEU A 45 -1.98 7.59 8.30
C LEU A 45 -1.04 8.55 9.04
N ALA A 46 -0.71 9.68 8.43
CA ALA A 46 0.12 10.72 9.04
C ALA A 46 -0.51 11.27 10.34
N GLU A 47 -1.85 11.33 10.39
CA GLU A 47 -2.61 11.74 11.58
C GLU A 47 -2.80 10.60 12.60
N LEU A 48 -3.12 9.39 12.13
CA LEU A 48 -3.50 8.25 12.97
C LEU A 48 -2.80 6.96 12.53
N PRO A 49 -1.49 6.80 12.79
CA PRO A 49 -0.70 5.64 12.34
C PRO A 49 -1.13 4.31 12.97
N GLU A 50 -1.78 4.34 14.13
CA GLU A 50 -2.20 3.13 14.84
C GLU A 50 -3.51 2.54 14.31
N ARG A 51 -4.17 3.20 13.35
CA ARG A 51 -5.46 2.77 12.78
C ARG A 51 -5.39 1.46 11.99
N GLY A 52 -4.21 1.10 11.51
CA GLY A 52 -4.01 -0.11 10.73
C GLY A 52 -4.01 -1.36 11.61
N HIS A 53 -4.55 -2.44 11.06
CA HIS A 53 -4.55 -3.75 11.70
C HIS A 53 -3.25 -4.49 11.42
N TYR A 54 -2.95 -5.53 12.20
CA TYR A 54 -1.83 -6.42 11.88
C TYR A 54 -2.25 -7.36 10.74
N PRO A 55 -1.46 -7.46 9.65
CA PRO A 55 -1.73 -8.43 8.58
C PRO A 55 -1.88 -9.82 9.18
N ARG A 56 -2.93 -10.54 8.79
CA ARG A 56 -3.27 -11.83 9.40
C ARG A 56 -2.11 -12.81 9.30
N GLU A 57 -1.48 -12.88 8.13
CA GLU A 57 -0.33 -13.71 7.82
C GLU A 57 0.87 -13.43 8.74
N LEU A 58 1.14 -12.16 9.07
CA LEU A 58 2.25 -11.77 9.94
C LEU A 58 1.87 -11.95 11.42
N LYS A 59 0.61 -11.69 11.76
CA LYS A 59 0.07 -11.87 13.10
C LYS A 59 0.12 -13.34 13.54
N GLU A 60 -0.20 -14.27 12.64
CA GLU A 60 -0.11 -15.72 12.89
C GLU A 60 1.33 -16.17 13.17
N LEU A 61 2.32 -15.45 12.61
CA LEU A 61 3.75 -15.66 12.88
C LEU A 61 4.28 -14.88 14.10
N GLY A 62 3.41 -14.17 14.83
CA GLY A 62 3.79 -13.35 15.98
C GLY A 62 4.49 -12.02 15.64
N ILE A 63 4.57 -11.66 14.36
CA ILE A 63 5.21 -10.43 13.89
C ILE A 63 4.22 -9.26 14.03
N LYS A 64 4.58 -8.26 14.86
CA LYS A 64 3.73 -7.08 15.16
C LYS A 64 4.36 -5.76 14.76
N ASP A 65 5.45 -5.80 14.02
CA ASP A 65 6.15 -4.61 13.51
C ASP A 65 5.42 -3.92 12.36
N TYR A 66 4.58 -4.67 11.64
CA TYR A 66 3.91 -4.25 10.42
C TYR A 66 2.41 -4.09 10.64
N ARG A 67 1.86 -3.03 10.05
CA ARG A 67 0.44 -2.75 10.01
C ARG A 67 -0.03 -2.68 8.57
N GLU A 68 -1.31 -2.90 8.36
CA GLU A 68 -1.98 -2.68 7.09
C GLU A 68 -3.21 -1.80 7.23
N VAL A 69 -3.47 -1.03 6.19
CA VAL A 69 -4.77 -0.41 5.94
C VAL A 69 -5.29 -0.86 4.59
N LEU A 70 -6.62 -0.90 4.49
CA LEU A 70 -7.32 -1.30 3.29
C LEU A 70 -8.04 -0.10 2.68
N PHE A 71 -7.92 0.04 1.37
CA PHE A 71 -8.77 0.90 0.57
C PHE A 71 -9.38 0.06 -0.55
N LYS A 72 -10.67 -0.30 -0.41
CA LYS A 72 -11.32 -1.29 -1.29
C LYS A 72 -10.45 -2.58 -1.36
N PRO A 73 -10.02 -3.16 -2.51
CA PRO A 73 -9.15 -4.34 -2.50
C PRO A 73 -7.67 -3.99 -2.33
N TYR A 74 -7.31 -2.71 -2.26
CA TYR A 74 -5.91 -2.30 -2.16
C TYR A 74 -5.41 -2.40 -0.72
N ARG A 75 -4.34 -3.16 -0.51
CA ARG A 75 -3.63 -3.33 0.75
C ARG A 75 -2.40 -2.42 0.77
N ILE A 76 -2.24 -1.66 1.84
CA ILE A 76 -1.07 -0.81 2.06
C ILE A 76 -0.40 -1.29 3.34
N ILE A 77 0.79 -1.88 3.23
CA ILE A 77 1.57 -2.41 4.36
C ILE A 77 2.63 -1.39 4.76
N TYR A 78 2.70 -1.09 6.05
CA TYR A 78 3.59 -0.07 6.59
C TYR A 78 4.15 -0.43 7.96
N ARG A 79 5.20 0.28 8.38
CA ARG A 79 5.71 0.27 9.75
C ARG A 79 5.76 1.69 10.31
N VAL A 80 5.58 1.80 11.62
CA VAL A 80 5.75 3.04 12.36
C VAL A 80 7.06 2.97 13.13
N ILE A 81 8.01 3.84 12.82
CA ILE A 81 9.29 3.93 13.50
C ILE A 81 9.46 5.36 14.03
N LYS A 82 9.39 5.51 15.36
CA LYS A 82 9.35 6.83 16.02
C LYS A 82 8.19 7.67 15.47
N LYS A 83 8.47 8.70 14.65
CA LYS A 83 7.48 9.59 14.02
C LYS A 83 7.44 9.47 12.49
N HIS A 84 7.95 8.36 11.97
CA HIS A 84 8.02 8.09 10.55
C HIS A 84 7.22 6.84 10.22
N ILE A 85 6.43 6.94 9.17
CA ILE A 85 5.64 5.85 8.60
C ILE A 85 6.34 5.45 7.31
N TYR A 86 6.77 4.20 7.23
CA TYR A 86 7.42 3.65 6.04
C TYR A 86 6.44 2.71 5.36
N ILE A 87 6.03 3.04 4.13
CA ILE A 87 5.22 2.18 3.27
C ILE A 87 6.14 1.20 2.56
N TYR A 88 5.89 -0.09 2.76
CA TYR A 88 6.70 -1.18 2.21
C TYR A 88 6.08 -1.84 1.00
N CYS A 89 4.74 -1.89 0.92
CA CYS A 89 4.05 -2.57 -0.17
C CYS A 89 2.68 -1.96 -0.41
N ILE A 90 2.30 -1.83 -1.68
CA ILE A 90 0.97 -1.44 -2.13
C ILE A 90 0.51 -2.53 -3.10
N ALA A 91 -0.51 -3.28 -2.74
CA ALA A 91 -0.96 -4.44 -3.53
C ALA A 91 -2.45 -4.38 -3.79
N ASP A 92 -2.89 -4.81 -4.97
CA ASP A 92 -4.31 -5.12 -5.22
C ASP A 92 -4.57 -6.58 -4.83
N ALA A 93 -5.34 -6.80 -3.77
CA ALA A 93 -5.67 -8.14 -3.27
C ALA A 93 -6.55 -8.97 -4.23
N ARG A 94 -7.07 -8.38 -5.30
CA ARG A 94 -7.76 -9.12 -6.37
C ARG A 94 -6.80 -9.70 -7.40
N ARG A 95 -5.59 -9.15 -7.52
CA ARG A 95 -4.62 -9.62 -8.52
C ARG A 95 -4.06 -10.95 -8.06
N ASP A 96 -4.02 -11.90 -8.99
CA ASP A 96 -3.41 -13.19 -8.75
C ASP A 96 -1.93 -12.98 -8.39
N LEU A 97 -1.46 -13.63 -7.34
CA LEU A 97 -0.07 -13.51 -6.87
C LEU A 97 0.90 -13.88 -8.00
N ASN A 98 0.48 -14.75 -8.93
CA ASN A 98 1.25 -15.15 -10.10
C ASN A 98 1.50 -14.00 -11.09
N ASP A 99 0.54 -13.10 -11.30
CA ASP A 99 0.71 -11.95 -12.20
C ASP A 99 1.66 -10.91 -11.61
N LEU A 100 1.65 -10.74 -10.28
CA LEU A 100 2.58 -9.87 -9.56
C LEU A 100 4.00 -10.42 -9.56
N LEU A 101 4.18 -11.73 -9.35
CA LEU A 101 5.49 -12.37 -9.36
C LEU A 101 6.11 -12.43 -10.76
N SER A 102 5.30 -12.65 -11.80
CA SER A 102 5.78 -12.70 -13.19
C SER A 102 6.37 -11.36 -13.65
N LYS A 103 5.83 -10.23 -13.17
CA LYS A 103 6.38 -8.89 -13.46
C LYS A 103 7.59 -8.50 -12.61
N ARG A 104 7.86 -9.20 -11.49
CA ARG A 104 8.99 -8.93 -10.59
C ARG A 104 10.22 -9.79 -10.85
N LEU A 105 10.09 -10.88 -11.60
CA LEU A 105 11.16 -11.86 -11.87
C LEU A 105 11.65 -11.86 -13.34
N LEU A 106 11.17 -10.94 -14.17
CA LEU A 106 11.59 -10.74 -15.56
C LEU A 106 12.20 -9.35 -15.73
#